data_AF-A0AAW5E7F6-F1
#
_entry.id   AF-A0AAW5E7F6-F1
#
_cell.length_a   1.000
_cell.length_b   1.000
_cell.length_c   1.000
_cell.angle_alpha   90.00
_cell.angle_beta   90.00
_cell.angle_gamma   90.00
#
_symmetry.space_group_name_H-M   'P 1'
#
loop_
_entity.id
_entity.type
_entity.pdbx_description
1 polymer ?
#
loop_
_entity_poly.entity_id
_entity_poly.type
_entity_poly.pdbx_seq_one_letter_code
_entity_poly.pdbx_strand_id
1 'polypeptide(L)'
;MLLTYRNQLLKGMQQYPSYSRTQIRKCFPKEYTYLYSHDKVWLFEKLPIIQEKKNNKAIVDWASRDREYCSKVEKLYKELIELDKPVRITISNIGKRLEILSNLEKHLDKLPQTKKLLFETTESTQQFQIRRCCKIIDRILQRQEPVVLWKVQRIGAVKSHHFHEIEPYLEKYLRTKQE
;
A
#
# COMPACT_ATOMS: atom_id res chain seq x y z
N MET A 1 -47.53 -33.26 4.16
CA MET A 1 -46.53 -32.20 4.38
C MET A 1 -45.12 -32.66 4.05
N LEU A 2 -44.53 -33.63 4.78
CA LEU A 2 -43.16 -34.09 4.51
C LEU A 2 -42.93 -34.60 3.08
N LEU A 3 -43.74 -35.57 2.63
CA LEU A 3 -43.68 -36.11 1.26
C LEU A 3 -43.90 -35.04 0.18
N THR A 4 -44.79 -34.09 0.45
CA THR A 4 -45.09 -32.96 -0.44
C THR A 4 -43.84 -32.09 -0.66
N TYR A 5 -43.15 -31.73 0.43
CA TYR A 5 -41.95 -30.91 0.36
C TYR A 5 -40.74 -31.67 -0.20
N ARG A 6 -40.60 -32.97 0.06
CA ARG A 6 -39.60 -33.82 -0.60
C ARG A 6 -39.77 -33.78 -2.13
N ASN A 7 -40.99 -33.99 -2.62
CA ASN A 7 -41.28 -34.02 -4.05
C ASN A 7 -41.09 -32.66 -4.71
N GLN A 8 -41.52 -31.58 -4.06
CA GLN A 8 -41.32 -30.21 -4.56
C GLN A 8 -39.83 -29.86 -4.67
N LEU A 9 -39.04 -30.20 -3.67
CA LEU A 9 -37.60 -29.96 -3.70
C LEU A 9 -36.92 -30.79 -4.79
N LEU A 10 -37.24 -32.09 -4.94
CA LEU A 10 -36.69 -32.94 -5.99
C LEU A 10 -37.04 -32.43 -7.40
N LYS A 11 -38.30 -32.02 -7.61
CA LYS A 11 -38.74 -31.44 -8.90
C LYS A 11 -37.99 -30.14 -9.20
N GLY A 12 -37.80 -29.30 -8.18
CA GLY A 12 -36.99 -28.09 -8.29
C GLY A 12 -35.53 -28.37 -8.65
N MET A 13 -34.93 -29.40 -8.03
CA MET A 13 -33.56 -29.80 -8.32
C MET A 13 -33.40 -30.40 -9.73
N GLN A 14 -34.41 -31.11 -10.25
CA GLN A 14 -34.41 -31.58 -11.64
C GLN A 14 -34.50 -30.42 -12.64
N GLN A 15 -35.23 -29.36 -12.32
CA GLN A 15 -35.33 -28.17 -13.16
C GLN A 15 -34.02 -27.35 -13.18
N TYR A 16 -33.23 -27.42 -12.11
CA TYR A 16 -31.97 -26.68 -11.95
C TYR A 16 -30.80 -27.61 -11.56
N PRO A 17 -30.37 -28.52 -12.45
CA PRO A 17 -29.39 -29.56 -12.11
C PRO A 17 -27.99 -29.02 -11.79
N SER A 18 -27.68 -27.77 -12.19
CA SER A 18 -26.39 -27.11 -11.97
C SER A 18 -26.33 -26.26 -10.69
N TYR A 19 -27.42 -26.17 -9.91
CA TYR A 19 -27.47 -25.29 -8.75
C TYR A 19 -26.70 -25.86 -7.55
N SER A 20 -25.95 -24.98 -6.89
CA SER A 20 -25.33 -25.27 -5.60
C SER A 20 -26.36 -25.35 -4.47
N ARG A 21 -25.99 -25.98 -3.33
CA ARG A 21 -26.83 -26.04 -2.11
C ARG A 21 -27.39 -24.68 -1.70
N THR A 22 -26.57 -23.63 -1.79
CA THR A 22 -26.96 -22.26 -1.44
C THR A 22 -28.00 -21.70 -2.41
N GLN A 23 -27.87 -21.97 -3.71
CA GLN A 23 -28.86 -21.55 -4.71
C GLN A 23 -30.18 -22.31 -4.53
N ILE A 24 -30.13 -23.63 -4.29
CA ILE A 24 -31.31 -24.45 -3.99
C ILE A 24 -32.05 -23.91 -2.75
N ARG A 25 -31.32 -23.60 -1.67
CA ARG A 25 -31.91 -23.01 -0.45
C ARG A 25 -32.60 -21.67 -0.72
N LYS A 26 -32.07 -20.84 -1.62
CA LYS A 26 -32.67 -19.55 -1.98
C LYS A 26 -33.94 -19.72 -2.82
N CYS A 27 -33.98 -20.71 -3.71
CA CYS A 27 -35.12 -20.96 -4.59
C CYS A 27 -36.28 -21.67 -3.87
N PHE A 28 -35.97 -22.54 -2.90
CA PHE A 28 -36.95 -23.35 -2.17
C PHE A 28 -36.84 -23.13 -0.66
N PRO A 29 -36.98 -21.88 -0.16
CA PRO A 29 -36.66 -21.56 1.23
C PRO A 29 -37.62 -22.25 2.21
N LYS A 30 -38.89 -22.42 1.84
CA LYS A 30 -39.93 -23.03 2.69
C LYS A 30 -39.70 -24.53 2.83
N GLU A 31 -39.54 -25.21 1.69
CA GLU A 31 -39.28 -26.65 1.59
C GLU A 31 -37.98 -26.99 2.30
N TYR A 32 -36.91 -26.23 2.03
CA TYR A 32 -35.61 -26.42 2.64
C TYR A 32 -35.66 -26.25 4.16
N THR A 33 -36.33 -25.20 4.66
CA THR A 33 -36.42 -24.94 6.11
C THR A 33 -37.19 -26.05 6.82
N TYR A 34 -38.33 -26.49 6.26
CA TYR A 34 -39.12 -27.56 6.84
C TYR A 34 -38.36 -28.89 6.88
N LEU A 35 -37.74 -29.28 5.76
CA LEU A 35 -36.96 -30.52 5.65
C LEU A 35 -35.70 -30.47 6.53
N TYR A 36 -35.06 -29.32 6.69
CA TYR A 36 -33.93 -29.18 7.60
C TYR A 36 -34.30 -29.48 9.06
N SER A 37 -35.50 -29.06 9.49
CA SER A 37 -35.98 -29.28 10.86
C SER A 37 -36.55 -30.68 11.10
N HIS A 38 -37.19 -31.30 10.10
CA HIS A 38 -37.94 -32.54 10.29
C HIS A 38 -37.30 -33.77 9.66
N ASP A 39 -36.36 -33.59 8.73
CA ASP A 39 -35.83 -34.67 7.89
C ASP A 39 -34.45 -34.33 7.30
N LYS A 40 -33.57 -33.94 8.21
CA LYS A 40 -32.24 -33.40 7.89
C LYS A 40 -31.37 -34.40 7.13
N VAL A 41 -31.42 -35.68 7.53
CA VAL A 41 -30.59 -36.74 6.92
C VAL A 41 -30.94 -36.88 5.43
N TRP A 42 -32.22 -37.05 5.11
CA TRP A 42 -32.69 -37.16 3.73
C TRP A 42 -32.35 -35.90 2.91
N LEU A 43 -32.50 -34.71 3.50
CA LEU A 43 -32.17 -33.45 2.82
C LEU A 43 -30.71 -33.42 2.38
N PHE A 44 -29.76 -33.76 3.27
CA PHE A 44 -28.34 -33.72 2.94
C PHE A 44 -27.87 -34.87 2.05
N GLU A 45 -28.55 -36.03 2.08
CA GLU A 45 -28.33 -37.13 1.13
C GLU A 45 -28.74 -36.76 -0.29
N LYS A 46 -29.83 -35.98 -0.46
CA LYS A 46 -30.31 -35.59 -1.79
C LYS A 46 -29.64 -34.35 -2.35
N LEU A 47 -29.18 -33.43 -1.51
CA LEU A 47 -28.52 -32.20 -1.96
C LEU A 47 -27.18 -32.47 -2.67
N PRO A 48 -26.85 -31.68 -3.72
CA PRO A 48 -25.58 -31.84 -4.45
C PRO A 48 -24.38 -31.77 -3.51
N ILE A 49 -23.29 -32.49 -3.80
CA ILE A 49 -22.06 -32.45 -2.99
C ILE A 49 -21.56 -31.00 -2.90
N ILE A 50 -21.02 -30.61 -1.73
CA ILE A 50 -20.44 -29.28 -1.53
C ILE A 50 -19.30 -29.12 -2.54
N GLN A 51 -19.49 -28.23 -3.51
CA GLN A 51 -18.39 -27.82 -4.38
C GLN A 51 -17.44 -26.97 -3.54
N GLU A 52 -16.22 -27.45 -3.33
CA GLU A 52 -15.16 -26.63 -2.77
C GLU A 52 -14.97 -25.41 -3.67
N LYS A 53 -15.05 -24.22 -3.08
CA LYS A 53 -14.69 -23.01 -3.81
C LYS A 53 -13.22 -23.15 -4.19
N LYS A 54 -12.93 -23.31 -5.48
CA LYS A 54 -11.57 -23.12 -5.99
C LYS A 54 -11.14 -21.72 -5.58
N ASN A 55 -10.26 -21.64 -4.59
CA ASN A 55 -9.60 -20.41 -4.21
C ASN A 55 -8.70 -20.02 -5.38
N ASN A 56 -9.25 -19.32 -6.36
CA ASN A 56 -8.50 -18.63 -7.39
C ASN A 56 -7.81 -17.43 -6.73
N LYS A 57 -6.89 -17.68 -5.78
CA LYS A 57 -5.93 -16.67 -5.38
C LYS A 57 -5.08 -16.43 -6.61
N ALA A 58 -5.34 -15.32 -7.29
CA ALA A 58 -4.48 -14.87 -8.37
C ALA A 58 -3.04 -14.88 -7.86
N ILE A 59 -2.21 -15.71 -8.46
CA ILE A 59 -0.79 -15.76 -8.11
C ILE A 59 -0.23 -14.40 -8.44
N VAL A 60 0.24 -13.70 -7.42
CA VAL A 60 0.87 -12.39 -7.61
C VAL A 60 2.22 -12.61 -8.28
N ASP A 61 2.40 -12.05 -9.47
CA ASP A 61 3.71 -11.91 -10.10
C ASP A 61 4.49 -10.80 -9.39
N TRP A 62 5.31 -11.21 -8.42
CA TRP A 62 6.16 -10.31 -7.64
C TRP A 62 7.26 -9.65 -8.47
N ALA A 63 7.78 -10.33 -9.49
CA ALA A 63 8.85 -9.79 -10.32
C ALA A 63 8.35 -8.63 -11.20
N SER A 64 7.17 -8.79 -11.79
CA SER A 64 6.50 -7.70 -12.52
C SER A 64 6.18 -6.52 -11.60
N ARG A 65 5.65 -6.80 -10.41
CA ARG A 65 5.32 -5.78 -9.42
C ARG A 65 6.53 -5.01 -8.91
N ASP A 66 7.66 -5.69 -8.68
CA ASP A 66 8.90 -5.05 -8.24
C ASP A 66 9.39 -4.02 -9.28
N ARG A 67 9.36 -4.38 -10.58
CA ARG A 67 9.69 -3.44 -11.66
C ARG A 67 8.74 -2.25 -11.73
N GLU A 68 7.43 -2.51 -11.61
CA GLU A 68 6.40 -1.47 -11.59
C GLU A 68 6.64 -0.47 -10.43
N TYR A 69 6.92 -1.00 -9.24
CA TYR A 69 7.13 -0.20 -8.05
C TYR A 69 8.43 0.60 -8.14
N CYS A 70 9.53 0.02 -8.64
CA CYS A 70 10.75 0.77 -8.93
C CYS A 70 10.48 2.00 -9.80
N SER A 71 9.77 1.83 -10.92
CA SER A 71 9.46 2.94 -11.82
C SER A 71 8.63 4.03 -11.14
N LYS A 72 7.61 3.63 -10.36
CA LYS A 72 6.78 4.57 -9.59
C LYS A 72 7.56 5.32 -8.52
N VAL A 73 8.42 4.62 -7.78
CA VAL A 73 9.26 5.21 -6.73
C VAL A 73 10.26 6.19 -7.33
N GLU A 74 10.92 5.83 -8.44
CA GLU A 74 11.88 6.71 -9.11
C GLU A 74 11.21 8.01 -9.59
N LYS A 75 10.06 7.89 -10.24
CA LYS A 75 9.28 9.06 -10.70
C LYS A 75 8.89 9.95 -9.52
N LEU A 76 8.30 9.38 -8.48
CA LEU A 76 7.89 10.13 -7.30
C LEU A 76 9.09 10.78 -6.60
N TYR A 77 10.23 10.09 -6.50
CA TYR A 77 11.44 10.65 -5.90
C TYR A 77 11.88 11.94 -6.59
N LYS A 78 11.92 11.94 -7.94
CA LYS A 78 12.25 13.14 -8.74
C LYS A 78 11.29 14.28 -8.44
N GLU A 79 9.99 14.00 -8.41
CA GLU A 79 8.96 15.01 -8.06
C GLU A 79 9.19 15.59 -6.65
N LEU A 80 9.50 14.75 -5.65
CA LEU A 80 9.70 15.17 -4.26
C LEU A 80 10.98 16.00 -4.04
N ILE A 81 12.03 15.73 -4.81
CA ILE A 81 13.28 16.51 -4.76
C ILE A 81 13.08 17.92 -5.32
N GLU A 82 12.28 18.05 -6.39
CA GLU A 82 12.03 19.34 -7.05
C GLU A 82 11.06 20.25 -6.28
N LEU A 83 10.26 19.71 -5.35
CA LEU A 83 9.32 20.51 -4.55
C LEU A 83 10.00 21.73 -3.92
N ASP A 84 9.39 22.91 -4.11
CA ASP A 84 9.89 24.15 -3.51
C ASP A 84 10.01 23.96 -2.00
N LYS A 85 8.89 23.63 -1.32
CA LYS A 85 8.86 23.29 0.10
C LYS A 85 9.29 21.83 0.30
N PRO A 86 10.47 21.56 0.88
CA PRO A 86 10.96 20.19 1.03
C PRO A 86 10.08 19.37 1.96
N VAL A 87 9.76 18.15 1.52
CA VAL A 87 9.17 17.11 2.37
C VAL A 87 10.18 16.01 2.59
N ARG A 88 10.23 15.44 3.79
CA ARG A 88 11.15 14.33 4.09
C ARG A 88 10.75 13.09 3.31
N ILE A 89 11.71 12.50 2.62
CA ILE A 89 11.49 11.30 1.81
C ILE A 89 11.70 10.07 2.71
N THR A 90 10.61 9.37 3.03
CA THR A 90 10.63 8.14 3.84
C THR A 90 9.84 7.03 3.14
N ILE A 91 10.11 5.77 3.51
CA ILE A 91 9.37 4.61 2.99
C ILE A 91 7.87 4.79 3.19
N SER A 92 7.44 5.24 4.37
CA SER A 92 6.02 5.48 4.66
C SER A 92 5.43 6.62 3.83
N ASN A 93 6.19 7.69 3.55
CA ASN A 93 5.71 8.79 2.70
C ASN A 93 5.49 8.31 1.26
N ILE A 94 6.49 7.61 0.70
CA ILE A 94 6.44 7.05 -0.64
C ILE A 94 5.29 6.03 -0.74
N GLY A 95 5.22 5.08 0.20
CA GLY A 95 4.19 4.04 0.21
C GLY A 95 2.77 4.59 0.30
N LYS A 96 2.54 5.66 1.07
CA LYS A 96 1.23 6.32 1.14
C LYS A 96 0.87 7.03 -0.16
N ARG A 97 1.79 7.82 -0.72
CA ARG A 97 1.54 8.58 -1.97
C ARG A 97 1.31 7.69 -3.19
N LEU A 98 1.93 6.52 -3.21
CA LEU A 98 1.77 5.53 -4.28
C LEU A 98 0.66 4.50 -4.00
N GLU A 99 0.00 4.55 -2.84
CA GLU A 99 -1.01 3.57 -2.40
C GLU A 99 -0.49 2.11 -2.34
N ILE A 100 0.81 1.94 -2.10
CA ILE A 100 1.48 0.62 -2.02
C ILE A 100 2.01 0.30 -0.62
N LEU A 101 1.73 1.14 0.38
CA LEU A 101 2.29 1.02 1.73
C LEU A 101 2.14 -0.40 2.30
N SER A 102 0.95 -1.00 2.19
CA SER A 102 0.72 -2.33 2.76
C SER A 102 1.63 -3.40 2.14
N ASN A 103 1.95 -3.29 0.85
CA ASN A 103 2.87 -4.20 0.19
C ASN A 103 4.32 -3.95 0.61
N LEU A 104 4.71 -2.68 0.79
CA LEU A 104 6.04 -2.34 1.32
C LEU A 104 6.22 -2.80 2.77
N GLU A 105 5.17 -2.83 3.59
CA GLU A 105 5.25 -3.30 4.98
C GLU A 105 5.24 -4.83 5.07
N LYS A 106 4.42 -5.51 4.26
CA LYS A 106 4.19 -6.95 4.39
C LYS A 106 5.06 -7.83 3.48
N HIS A 107 5.55 -7.27 2.38
CA HIS A 107 6.10 -8.05 1.26
C HIS A 107 7.38 -7.44 0.68
N LEU A 108 8.11 -6.62 1.45
CA LEU A 108 9.36 -5.99 1.01
C LEU A 108 10.45 -7.01 0.66
N ASP A 109 10.42 -8.18 1.30
CA ASP A 109 11.29 -9.32 1.01
C ASP A 109 11.14 -9.83 -0.43
N LYS A 110 9.98 -9.62 -1.05
CA LYS A 110 9.67 -10.04 -2.43
C LYS A 110 9.91 -8.95 -3.47
N LEU A 111 10.39 -7.78 -3.03
CA LEU A 111 10.59 -6.59 -3.85
C LEU A 111 12.05 -6.12 -3.77
N PRO A 112 13.04 -6.95 -4.16
CA PRO A 112 14.46 -6.64 -3.96
C PRO A 112 14.92 -5.36 -4.64
N GLN A 113 14.44 -5.06 -5.85
CA GLN A 113 14.84 -3.85 -6.58
C GLN A 113 14.21 -2.60 -5.92
N THR A 114 12.93 -2.66 -5.59
CA THR A 114 12.22 -1.56 -4.91
C THR A 114 12.83 -1.32 -3.54
N LYS A 115 13.14 -2.38 -2.80
CA LYS A 115 13.78 -2.31 -1.48
C LYS A 115 15.12 -1.58 -1.58
N LYS A 116 15.97 -1.95 -2.54
CA LYS A 116 17.26 -1.28 -2.78
C LYS A 116 17.06 0.21 -3.07
N LEU A 117 16.19 0.54 -4.03
CA LEU A 117 15.91 1.92 -4.42
C LEU A 117 15.37 2.76 -3.24
N LEU A 118 14.49 2.19 -2.43
CA LEU A 118 13.97 2.86 -1.23
C LEU A 118 15.09 3.18 -0.22
N PHE A 119 16.05 2.28 -0.01
CA PHE A 119 17.18 2.55 0.88
C PHE A 119 18.12 3.63 0.33
N GLU A 120 18.28 3.70 -0.98
CA GLU A 120 19.14 4.71 -1.63
C GLU A 120 18.49 6.10 -1.66
N THR A 121 17.16 6.17 -1.72
CA THR A 121 16.41 7.43 -1.91
C THR A 121 15.82 8.02 -0.63
N THR A 122 15.71 7.24 0.45
CA THR A 122 15.11 7.72 1.70
C THR A 122 16.11 8.41 2.61
N GLU A 123 15.59 9.34 3.40
CA GLU A 123 16.40 10.25 4.20
C GLU A 123 16.23 10.02 5.70
N SER A 124 17.35 10.03 6.42
CA SER A 124 17.37 10.25 7.86
C SER A 124 16.84 11.65 8.20
N THR A 125 16.53 11.88 9.48
CA THR A 125 16.11 13.21 9.95
C THR A 125 17.18 14.26 9.65
N GLN A 126 18.45 13.90 9.86
CA GLN A 126 19.61 14.77 9.64
C GLN A 126 19.80 15.07 8.15
N GLN A 127 19.74 14.05 7.28
CA GLN A 127 19.85 14.24 5.81
C GLN A 127 18.76 15.18 5.29
N PHE A 128 17.53 15.03 5.77
CA PHE A 128 16.44 15.93 5.41
C PHE A 128 16.66 17.37 5.91
N GLN A 129 17.15 17.55 7.14
CA GLN A 129 17.47 18.86 7.67
C GLN A 129 18.57 19.55 6.84
N ILE A 130 19.62 18.81 6.47
CA ILE A 130 20.69 19.29 5.58
C ILE A 130 20.08 19.74 4.24
N ARG A 131 19.35 18.87 3.53
CA ARG A 131 18.75 19.20 2.22
C ARG A 131 17.85 20.43 2.30
N ARG A 132 17.03 20.53 3.35
CA ARG A 132 16.13 21.67 3.57
C ARG A 132 16.92 22.96 3.78
N CYS A 133 17.98 22.93 4.59
CA CYS A 133 18.86 24.08 4.79
C CYS A 133 19.62 24.47 3.52
N CYS A 134 20.11 23.51 2.72
CA CYS A 134 20.71 23.77 1.41
C CYS A 134 19.73 24.49 0.47
N LYS A 135 18.47 24.05 0.37
CA LYS A 135 17.46 24.76 -0.43
C LYS A 135 17.21 26.19 0.07
N ILE A 136 17.24 26.42 1.38
CA ILE A 136 17.12 27.78 1.94
C ILE A 136 18.31 28.64 1.54
N ILE A 137 19.53 28.10 1.62
CA ILE A 137 20.74 28.76 1.17
C ILE A 137 20.63 29.15 -0.30
N ASP A 138 20.26 28.21 -1.18
CA ASP A 138 20.10 28.46 -2.62
C ASP A 138 19.11 29.60 -2.88
N ARG A 139 17.99 29.65 -2.16
CA ARG A 139 17.02 30.76 -2.30
C ARG A 139 17.56 32.10 -1.84
N ILE A 140 18.34 32.14 -0.76
CA ILE A 140 18.97 33.38 -0.28
C ILE A 140 19.98 33.87 -1.34
N LEU A 141 20.78 32.96 -1.90
CA LEU A 141 21.74 33.27 -2.97
C LEU A 141 21.05 33.75 -4.25
N GLN A 142 19.95 33.12 -4.66
CA GLN A 142 19.14 33.56 -5.81
C GLN A 142 18.60 34.98 -5.65
N ARG A 143 18.36 35.43 -4.41
CA ARG A 143 17.95 36.80 -4.07
C ARG A 143 19.12 37.77 -3.90
N GLN A 144 20.35 37.31 -4.11
CA GLN A 144 21.58 38.09 -3.92
C GLN A 144 21.73 38.65 -2.49
N GLU A 145 21.14 37.96 -1.51
CA GLU A 145 21.27 38.31 -0.10
C GLU A 145 22.48 37.60 0.53
N PRO A 146 23.16 38.20 1.52
CA PRO A 146 24.22 37.52 2.24
C PRO A 146 23.66 36.33 3.04
N VAL A 147 24.30 35.17 2.90
CA VAL A 147 23.92 33.96 3.64
C VAL A 147 24.57 33.97 5.02
N VAL A 148 23.75 33.90 6.06
CA VAL A 148 24.21 33.79 7.46
C VAL A 148 23.56 32.59 8.12
N LEU A 149 24.34 31.72 8.78
CA LEU A 149 23.88 30.42 9.26
C LEU A 149 22.75 30.49 10.28
N TRP A 150 22.76 31.47 11.19
CA TRP A 150 21.65 31.66 12.14
C TRP A 150 20.31 31.96 11.42
N LYS A 151 20.35 32.68 10.29
CA LYS A 151 19.16 32.98 9.47
C LYS A 151 18.66 31.69 8.80
N VAL A 152 19.59 30.85 8.31
CA VAL A 152 19.29 29.53 7.75
C VAL A 152 18.67 28.62 8.80
N GLN A 153 19.25 28.55 10.01
CA GLN A 153 18.70 27.78 11.13
C GLN A 153 17.25 28.19 11.45
N ARG A 154 17.01 29.50 11.55
CA ARG A 154 15.70 30.07 11.89
C ARG A 154 14.65 29.73 10.82
N ILE A 155 14.95 29.94 9.54
CA ILE A 155 14.04 29.61 8.43
C ILE A 155 13.85 28.08 8.32
N GLY A 156 14.92 27.34 8.53
CA GLY A 156 14.92 25.88 8.51
C GLY A 156 14.22 25.24 9.71
N ALA A 157 13.86 26.01 10.74
CA ALA A 157 13.24 25.51 11.96
C ALA A 157 13.98 24.29 12.54
N VAL A 158 15.30 24.38 12.66
CA VAL A 158 16.16 23.34 13.23
C VAL A 158 16.56 23.73 14.66
N LYS A 159 16.34 22.82 15.62
CA LYS A 159 16.74 23.02 17.01
C LYS A 159 18.27 23.16 17.12
N SER A 160 18.75 23.96 18.06
CA SER A 160 20.18 24.32 18.14
C SER A 160 21.13 23.12 18.21
N HIS A 161 20.80 22.08 18.99
CA HIS A 161 21.65 20.87 19.07
C HIS A 161 21.74 20.15 17.72
N HIS A 162 20.60 19.94 17.04
CA HIS A 162 20.60 19.36 15.70
C HIS A 162 21.27 20.27 14.66
N PHE A 163 21.21 21.59 14.86
CA PHE A 163 21.85 22.51 13.93
C PHE A 163 23.38 22.42 14.02
N HIS A 164 23.94 22.34 15.22
CA HIS A 164 25.40 22.13 15.41
C HIS A 164 25.88 20.85 14.72
N GLU A 165 25.08 19.78 14.73
CA GLU A 165 25.42 18.51 14.05
C GLU A 165 25.49 18.64 12.51
N ILE A 166 24.74 19.57 11.92
CA ILE A 166 24.67 19.75 10.47
C ILE A 166 25.46 20.95 9.96
N GLU A 167 25.87 21.86 10.84
CA GLU A 167 26.54 23.11 10.53
C GLU A 167 27.81 22.92 9.66
N PRO A 168 28.73 21.97 9.95
CA PRO A 168 29.90 21.75 9.12
C PRO A 168 29.56 21.36 7.67
N TYR A 169 28.44 20.67 7.47
CA TYR A 169 27.96 20.29 6.13
C TYR A 169 27.42 21.51 5.38
N LEU A 170 26.73 22.42 6.06
CA LEU A 170 26.21 23.66 5.47
C LEU A 170 27.33 24.63 5.11
N GLU A 171 28.37 24.73 5.94
CA GLU A 171 29.57 25.52 5.63
C GLU A 171 30.29 24.98 4.40
N LYS A 172 30.51 23.65 4.34
CA LYS A 172 31.10 23.02 3.15
C LYS A 172 30.27 23.28 1.91
N TYR A 173 28.94 23.17 2.01
CA TYR A 173 28.03 23.47 0.91
C TYR A 173 28.13 24.92 0.43
N LEU A 174 28.23 25.89 1.36
CA LEU A 174 28.41 27.30 1.02
C LEU A 174 29.70 27.56 0.24
N ARG A 175 30.82 26.93 0.64
CA ARG A 175 32.10 27.06 -0.08
C ARG A 175 31.98 26.62 -1.53
N THR A 176 31.29 25.50 -1.79
CA THR A 176 31.06 24.98 -3.16
C THR A 176 30.18 25.87 -4.05
N LYS A 177 29.55 26.90 -3.49
CA LYS A 177 28.71 27.87 -4.23
C LYS A 177 29.41 29.20 -4.49
N GLN A 178 30.57 29.42 -3.85
CA GLN A 178 31.37 30.63 -3.97
C GLN A 178 32.56 30.46 -4.92
N GLU A 179 32.89 29.20 -5.26
CA GLU A 179 33.78 28.81 -6.37
C GLU A 179 33.02 28.84 -7.70
#